data_AF-A0A529Q6R2-F1
#
_entry.id   AF-A0A529Q6R2-F1
#
_cell.length_a   1.000
_cell.length_b   1.000
_cell.length_c   1.000
_cell.angle_alpha   90.00
_cell.angle_beta   90.00
_cell.angle_gamma   90.00
#
_symmetry.space_group_name_H-M   'P 1'
#
loop_
_entity.id
_entity.type
_entity.pdbx_description
1 polymer ?
#
loop_
_entity_poly.entity_id
_entity_poly.type
_entity_poly.pdbx_seq_one_letter_code
_entity_poly.pdbx_strand_id
1 'polypeptide(L)'
;MASIMTNAAALTALQSLNATNKSLEQTQARISTGYRVSEASDNAAYWSIATTMRSDNSALSTVQDALGLGASKVDTAYTGMNNVLD
;
A
#
# COMPACT_ATOMS: atom_id res chain seq x y z
N MET A 1 44.74 -24.97 -6.80
CA MET A 1 43.88 -25.87 -7.61
C MET A 1 43.20 -25.02 -8.69
N ALA A 2 43.83 -24.92 -9.86
CA ALA A 2 43.24 -24.27 -11.03
C ALA A 2 42.71 -25.39 -11.94
N SER A 3 41.40 -25.61 -11.92
CA SER A 3 40.73 -26.41 -12.95
C SER A 3 40.49 -25.48 -14.15
N ILE A 4 40.99 -25.86 -15.32
CA ILE A 4 40.74 -25.14 -16.59
C ILE A 4 39.24 -25.21 -16.96
N MET A 5 38.56 -26.25 -16.50
CA MET A 5 37.16 -26.55 -16.87
C MET A 5 36.13 -26.01 -15.88
N THR A 6 36.53 -25.63 -14.67
CA THR A 6 35.59 -25.18 -13.62
C THR A 6 36.25 -24.11 -12.76
N ASN A 7 35.85 -22.86 -12.99
CA ASN A 7 36.32 -21.73 -12.22
C ASN A 7 35.36 -21.45 -11.05
N ALA A 8 35.66 -22.03 -9.89
CA ALA A 8 34.86 -21.83 -8.67
C ALA A 8 34.76 -20.35 -8.26
N ALA A 9 35.80 -19.54 -8.49
CA ALA A 9 35.77 -18.12 -8.18
C ALA A 9 34.78 -17.37 -9.10
N ALA A 10 34.73 -17.73 -10.38
CA ALA A 10 33.76 -17.16 -11.33
C ALA A 10 32.31 -17.58 -10.99
N LEU A 11 32.09 -18.82 -10.53
CA LEU A 11 30.77 -19.28 -10.08
C LEU A 11 30.30 -18.53 -8.82
N THR A 12 31.18 -18.32 -7.84
CA THR A 12 30.86 -17.51 -6.65
C THR A 12 30.55 -16.06 -7.00
N ALA A 13 31.32 -15.47 -7.93
CA ALA A 13 31.06 -14.13 -8.43
C ALA A 13 29.72 -14.04 -9.17
N LEU A 14 29.39 -15.04 -10.00
CA LEU A 14 28.10 -15.12 -10.68
C LEU A 14 26.94 -15.26 -9.68
N GLN A 15 27.12 -16.04 -8.62
CA GLN A 15 26.12 -16.22 -7.57
C GLN A 15 25.89 -14.91 -6.79
N SER A 16 26.96 -14.16 -6.50
CA SER A 16 26.87 -12.82 -5.92
C SER A 16 26.18 -11.84 -6.88
N LEU A 17 26.53 -11.85 -8.16
CA LEU A 17 25.91 -10.99 -9.16
C LEU A 17 24.41 -11.26 -9.30
N ASN A 18 24.01 -12.54 -9.34
CA ASN A 18 22.60 -12.92 -9.35
C ASN A 18 21.86 -12.47 -8.09
N ALA A 19 22.49 -12.57 -6.91
CA ALA A 19 21.92 -12.07 -5.66
C ALA A 19 21.76 -10.54 -5.67
N THR A 20 22.75 -9.81 -6.21
CA THR A 20 22.70 -8.36 -6.40
C THR A 20 21.59 -7.97 -7.37
N ASN A 21 21.47 -8.64 -8.52
CA ASN A 21 20.42 -8.39 -9.50
C ASN A 21 19.03 -8.63 -8.92
N LYS A 22 18.83 -9.72 -8.18
CA LYS A 22 17.56 -9.99 -7.49
C LYS A 22 17.22 -8.91 -6.46
N SER A 23 18.21 -8.42 -5.72
CA SER A 23 18.03 -7.33 -4.75
C SER A 23 17.71 -6.00 -5.43
N LEU A 24 18.30 -5.76 -6.61
CA LEU A 24 18.04 -4.59 -7.43
C LEU A 24 16.62 -4.61 -8.01
N GLU A 25 16.15 -5.73 -8.54
CA GLU A 25 14.76 -5.89 -9.00
C GLU A 25 13.75 -5.62 -7.89
N GLN A 26 13.96 -6.16 -6.68
CA GLN A 26 13.09 -5.88 -5.54
C GLN A 26 13.08 -4.39 -5.18
N THR A 27 14.26 -3.75 -5.19
CA THR A 27 14.36 -2.31 -4.94
C THR A 27 13.62 -1.51 -6.01
N GLN A 28 13.78 -1.86 -7.29
CA GLN A 28 13.08 -1.21 -8.39
C GLN A 28 11.56 -1.40 -8.29
N ALA A 29 11.08 -2.60 -7.95
CA ALA A 29 9.66 -2.87 -7.74
C ALA A 29 9.07 -2.02 -6.61
N ARG A 30 9.83 -1.85 -5.51
CA ARG A 30 9.43 -0.96 -4.39
C ARG A 30 9.44 0.51 -4.77
N ILE A 31 10.40 0.95 -5.58
CA ILE A 31 10.45 2.33 -6.08
C ILE A 31 9.27 2.60 -7.03
N SER A 32 8.97 1.65 -7.92
CA SER A 32 7.88 1.77 -8.90
C SER A 32 6.50 1.81 -8.25
N THR A 33 6.27 0.94 -7.26
CA THR A 33 4.98 0.83 -6.57
C THR A 33 4.84 1.77 -5.38
N GLY A 34 5.96 2.26 -4.82
CA GLY A 34 6.01 2.99 -3.56
C GLY A 34 5.73 2.14 -2.32
N TYR A 35 5.45 0.84 -2.48
CA TYR A 35 5.09 -0.05 -1.37
C TYR A 35 6.21 -1.05 -1.08
N ARG A 36 6.46 -1.27 0.22
CA ARG A 36 7.40 -2.31 0.67
C ARG A 36 6.86 -3.73 0.46
N VAL A 37 5.53 -3.87 0.48
CA VAL A 37 4.77 -5.10 0.21
C VAL A 37 3.69 -4.70 -0.80
N SER A 38 3.90 -5.03 -2.06
CA SER A 38 2.99 -4.65 -3.14
C SER A 38 1.98 -5.76 -3.41
N GLU A 39 2.45 -7.01 -3.40
CA GLU A 39 1.64 -8.19 -3.72
C GLU A 39 1.44 -9.09 -2.50
N ALA A 40 0.42 -9.96 -2.57
CA ALA A 40 0.18 -10.97 -1.54
C ALA A 40 1.32 -12.00 -1.44
N SER A 41 2.06 -12.20 -2.54
CA SER A 41 3.26 -13.03 -2.65
C SER A 41 4.43 -12.48 -1.83
N ASP A 42 4.55 -11.15 -1.67
CA ASP A 42 5.62 -10.50 -0.91
C ASP A 42 5.48 -10.76 0.59
N ASN A 43 4.26 -10.64 1.11
CA ASN A 43 3.90 -10.98 2.48
C ASN A 43 2.37 -11.01 2.65
N ALA A 44 1.77 -12.20 2.57
CA ALA A 44 0.31 -12.35 2.59
C ALA A 44 -0.36 -11.75 3.85
N ALA A 45 0.28 -11.86 5.02
CA ALA A 45 -0.28 -11.34 6.27
C ALA A 45 -0.25 -9.82 6.33
N TYR A 46 0.88 -9.19 5.99
CA TYR A 46 0.96 -7.73 5.98
C TYR A 46 0.17 -7.12 4.82
N TRP A 47 0.10 -7.80 3.67
CA TRP A 47 -0.70 -7.37 2.54
C TRP A 47 -2.20 -7.41 2.87
N SER A 48 -2.69 -8.46 3.53
CA SER A 48 -4.11 -8.55 3.90
C SER A 48 -4.48 -7.50 4.94
N ILE A 49 -3.66 -7.28 5.98
CA ILE A 49 -3.87 -6.21 6.96
C ILE A 49 -3.88 -4.84 6.28
N ALA A 50 -2.89 -4.54 5.43
CA ALA A 50 -2.82 -3.28 4.72
C ALA A 50 -4.01 -3.06 3.77
N THR A 51 -4.50 -4.13 3.14
CA THR A 51 -5.67 -4.08 2.25
C THR A 51 -6.94 -3.81 3.05
N THR A 52 -7.16 -4.50 4.17
CA THR A 52 -8.27 -4.21 5.08
C THR A 52 -8.20 -2.78 5.60
N MET A 53 -7.03 -2.31 6.04
CA MET A 53 -6.87 -0.92 6.50
C MET A 53 -7.19 0.12 5.41
N ARG A 54 -6.82 -0.12 4.15
CA ARG A 54 -7.20 0.78 3.03
C ARG A 54 -8.72 0.77 2.81
N SER A 55 -9.35 -0.40 2.88
CA SER A 55 -10.81 -0.52 2.80
C SER A 55 -11.49 0.24 3.94
N ASP A 56 -11.03 0.06 5.18
CA ASP A 56 -11.57 0.74 6.35
C ASP A 56 -11.45 2.26 6.22
N ASN A 57 -10.32 2.77 5.73
CA ASN A 57 -10.15 4.20 5.48
C ASN A 57 -11.17 4.75 4.47
N SER A 58 -11.47 4.01 3.40
CA SER A 58 -12.49 4.41 2.42
C SER A 58 -13.91 4.40 2.99
N ALA A 59 -14.22 3.39 3.83
CA ALA A 59 -15.48 3.31 4.53
C ALA A 59 -15.65 4.47 5.52
N LEU A 60 -14.60 4.79 6.28
CA LEU A 60 -14.59 5.93 7.20
C LEU A 60 -14.77 7.27 6.49
N SER A 61 -14.14 7.47 5.32
CA SER A 61 -14.37 8.67 4.49
C SER A 61 -15.84 8.78 4.07
N THR A 62 -16.44 7.67 3.66
CA THR A 62 -17.86 7.64 3.27
C THR A 62 -18.79 7.95 4.46
N VAL A 63 -18.46 7.43 5.64
CA VAL A 63 -19.19 7.74 6.88
C VAL A 63 -19.05 9.23 7.23
N GLN A 64 -17.86 9.81 7.06
CA GLN A 64 -17.62 11.23 7.30
C GLN A 64 -18.47 12.10 6.36
N ASP A 65 -18.56 11.76 5.07
CA ASP A 65 -19.41 12.47 4.12
C ASP A 65 -20.90 12.36 4.50
N ALA A 66 -21.35 11.18 4.92
CA ALA A 66 -22.73 10.97 5.38
C ALA A 66 -23.04 11.79 6.64
N LEU A 67 -22.11 11.88 7.60
CA LEU A 67 -22.25 12.73 8.79
C LEU A 67 -22.28 14.21 8.42
N GLY A 68 -21.44 14.66 7.48
CA GLY A 68 -21.45 16.02 6.97
C GLY A 68 -22.80 16.38 6.34
N LEU A 69 -23.34 15.50 5.50
CA LEU A 69 -24.66 15.67 4.90
C LEU A 69 -25.78 15.70 5.95
N GLY A 70 -25.69 14.83 6.98
CA GLY A 70 -26.62 14.82 8.11
C GLY A 70 -26.62 16.13 8.87
N ALA A 71 -25.44 16.66 9.18
CA ALA A 71 -25.28 17.96 9.83
C ALA A 71 -25.89 19.09 8.99
N SER A 72 -25.64 19.14 7.68
CA SER A 72 -26.23 20.14 6.79
C SER A 72 -27.76 20.06 6.72
N LYS A 73 -28.34 18.85 6.76
CA LYS A 73 -29.80 18.67 6.82
C LYS A 73 -30.39 19.20 8.11
N VAL A 74 -29.75 18.92 9.25
CA VAL A 74 -30.18 19.44 10.56
C VAL A 74 -30.07 20.96 10.60
N ASP A 75 -28.99 21.53 10.06
CA ASP A 75 -28.78 22.98 9.98
C ASP A 75 -29.84 23.67 9.11
N THR A 76 -30.20 23.06 7.97
CA THR A 76 -31.30 23.54 7.10
C THR A 76 -32.64 23.48 7.81
N ALA A 77 -32.93 22.39 8.53
CA ALA A 77 -34.16 22.24 9.29
C ALA A 77 -34.26 23.27 10.42
N TYR A 78 -33.15 23.51 11.12
CA TYR A 78 -33.07 24.52 12.19
C TYR A 78 -33.28 25.93 11.65
N THR A 79 -32.61 26.28 10.55
CA THR A 79 -32.80 27.57 9.87
C THR A 79 -34.25 27.75 9.40
N GLY A 80 -34.86 26.70 8.82
CA GLY A 80 -36.25 26.71 8.40
C GLY A 80 -37.22 26.89 9.56
N MET A 81 -36.97 26.27 10.72
CA MET A 81 -37.77 26.47 11.93
C MET A 81 -37.66 27.89 12.49
N ASN A 82 -36.45 28.47 12.52
CA ASN A 82 -36.28 29.85 12.97
C ASN A 82 -37.05 30.84 12.10
N ASN A 83 -37.05 30.66 10.78
CA ASN A 83 -37.83 31.49 9.86
C ASN A 83 -39.37 31.38 10.03
N VAL A 84 -39.87 30.33 10.70
CA VAL A 84 -41.30 30.15 11.01
C VAL A 84 -41.65 30.75 12.38
N LEU A 85 -40.65 30.86 13.27
CA LEU A 85 -40.76 31.47 14.59
C LEU A 85 -40.72 33.00 14.52
N ASP A 86 -39.96 33.57 13.58
CA ASP A 86 -39.96 34.99 13.22
C ASP A 86 -41.21 35.39 12.41
#